data_AF-A0A259IM13-F1
#
_entry.id   AF-A0A259IM13-F1
#
_cell.length_a   1.000
_cell.length_b   1.000
_cell.length_c   1.000
_cell.angle_alpha   90.00
_cell.angle_beta   90.00
_cell.angle_gamma   90.00
#
_symmetry.space_group_name_H-M   'P 1'
#
loop_
_entity.id
_entity.type
_entity.pdbx_description
1 polymer ?
#
loop_
_entity_poly.entity_id
_entity_poly.type
_entity_poly.pdbx_seq_one_letter_code
_entity_poly.pdbx_strand_id
1 'polypeptide(L)'
;MLLPLADVRAEPSGAISMHGAPALPEGFDHFPYANPAAPKGGRLTLSLTGTFDSLNPFITRGSAPPFLRANVFESLMVRSYDEP
;
A
#
# COMPACT_ATOMS: atom_id res chain seq x y z
N MET A 1 9.22 47.88 1.16
CA MET A 1 7.95 47.25 0.70
C MET A 1 8.04 45.77 1.08
N LEU A 2 7.39 45.34 2.17
CA LEU A 2 7.36 43.93 2.55
C LEU A 2 6.29 43.23 1.70
N LEU A 3 6.68 42.18 0.97
CA LEU A 3 5.73 41.26 0.34
C LEU A 3 5.02 40.48 1.45
N PRO A 4 3.68 40.31 1.39
CA PRO A 4 2.99 39.45 2.34
C PRO A 4 3.45 38.01 2.11
N LEU A 5 3.76 37.31 3.21
CA LEU A 5 3.96 35.86 3.18
C LEU A 5 2.59 35.24 2.92
N ALA A 6 2.39 34.69 1.71
CA ALA A 6 1.23 33.85 1.45
C ALA A 6 1.27 32.67 2.42
N ASP A 7 0.17 32.39 3.10
CA ASP A 7 0.00 31.20 3.92
C ASP A 7 -0.11 30.00 2.97
N VAL A 8 1.04 29.40 2.65
CA VAL A 8 1.10 28.20 1.83
C VAL A 8 0.83 27.01 2.75
N ARG A 9 -0.44 26.62 2.83
CA ARG A 9 -0.85 25.37 3.46
C ARG A 9 -1.05 24.32 2.39
N ALA A 10 -0.48 23.14 2.60
CA ALA A 10 -0.85 21.96 1.84
C ALA A 10 -2.26 21.55 2.28
N GLU A 11 -3.20 21.54 1.34
CA GLU A 11 -4.51 20.96 1.57
C GLU A 11 -4.37 19.45 1.87
N PRO A 12 -5.24 18.87 2.72
CA PRO A 12 -5.27 17.44 2.94
C PRO A 12 -5.44 16.70 1.60
N SER A 13 -4.59 15.71 1.33
CA SER A 13 -4.70 14.87 0.14
C SER A 13 -4.79 13.41 0.52
N GLY A 14 -5.66 12.66 -0.16
CA GLY A 14 -5.86 11.22 0.05
C GLY A 14 -4.77 10.34 -0.58
N ALA A 15 -3.82 10.92 -1.32
CA ALA A 15 -2.79 10.17 -2.05
C ALA A 15 -1.45 10.91 -2.04
N ILE A 16 -0.37 10.15 -2.18
CA ILE A 16 0.99 10.68 -2.30
C ILE A 16 1.69 9.96 -3.45
N SER A 17 2.31 10.73 -4.35
CA SER A 17 3.21 10.21 -5.37
C SER A 17 4.62 10.67 -5.08
N MET A 18 5.63 9.83 -5.37
CA MET A 18 7.02 10.24 -5.26
C MET A 18 7.37 11.31 -6.30
N HIS A 19 6.75 11.24 -7.49
CA HIS A 19 6.96 12.19 -8.57
C HIS A 19 5.64 12.51 -9.28
N GLY A 20 5.38 13.80 -9.52
CA GLY A 20 4.16 14.24 -10.19
C GLY A 20 2.92 14.13 -9.30
N ALA A 21 1.75 14.11 -9.95
CA ALA A 21 0.47 13.90 -9.29
C ALA A 21 0.08 12.41 -9.29
N PRO A 22 -0.65 11.92 -8.28
CA PRO A 22 -1.26 10.59 -8.33
C PRO A 22 -2.10 10.39 -9.60
N ALA A 23 -2.04 9.21 -10.20
CA ALA A 23 -2.76 8.93 -11.45
C ALA A 23 -4.28 8.79 -11.24
N LEU A 24 -4.69 8.30 -10.07
CA LEU A 24 -6.10 8.07 -9.75
C LEU A 24 -6.75 9.34 -9.16
N PRO A 25 -7.98 9.69 -9.59
CA PRO A 25 -8.70 10.84 -9.06
C PRO A 25 -9.09 10.61 -7.60
N GLU A 26 -9.37 11.70 -6.87
CA GLU A 26 -9.96 11.59 -5.54
C GLU A 26 -11.29 10.83 -5.57
N GLY A 27 -11.49 9.94 -4.60
CA GLY A 27 -12.71 9.14 -4.49
C GLY A 27 -12.83 8.00 -5.52
N PHE A 28 -11.75 7.59 -6.19
CA PHE A 28 -11.77 6.40 -7.04
C PHE A 28 -12.25 5.16 -6.25
N ASP A 29 -13.05 4.31 -6.89
CA ASP A 29 -13.71 3.20 -6.19
C ASP A 29 -12.80 2.00 -5.92
N HIS A 30 -11.87 1.70 -6.83
CA HIS A 30 -10.96 0.55 -6.76
C HIS A 30 -9.74 0.75 -7.66
N PHE A 31 -8.63 0.08 -7.34
CA PHE A 31 -7.46 0.06 -8.23
C PHE A 31 -7.81 -0.57 -9.59
N PRO A 32 -7.22 -0.08 -10.70
CA PRO A 32 -7.58 -0.51 -12.06
C PRO A 32 -7.34 -2.00 -12.32
N TYR A 33 -6.45 -2.63 -11.55
CA TYR A 33 -6.15 -4.07 -11.62
C TYR A 33 -7.00 -4.94 -10.67
N ALA A 34 -7.92 -4.35 -9.91
CA ALA A 34 -8.80 -5.09 -9.01
C ALA A 34 -10.15 -5.38 -9.69
N ASN A 35 -10.65 -6.61 -9.60
CA ASN A 35 -12.02 -6.94 -10.00
C ASN A 35 -12.99 -6.70 -8.82
N PRO A 36 -13.83 -5.65 -8.85
CA PRO A 36 -14.77 -5.38 -7.75
C PRO A 36 -15.83 -6.48 -7.59
N ALA A 37 -16.15 -7.20 -8.67
CA ALA A 37 -17.11 -8.31 -8.68
C ALA A 37 -16.46 -9.68 -8.32
N ALA A 38 -15.21 -9.70 -7.84
CA ALA A 38 -14.54 -10.94 -7.48
C ALA A 38 -15.35 -11.73 -6.43
N PRO A 39 -15.67 -13.02 -6.69
CA PRO A 39 -16.43 -13.84 -5.76
C PRO A 39 -15.68 -13.96 -4.43
N LYS A 40 -16.42 -13.93 -3.32
CA LYS A 40 -15.85 -14.03 -1.97
C LYS A 40 -15.98 -15.46 -1.45
N GLY A 41 -14.94 -15.92 -0.76
CA GLY A 41 -14.87 -17.27 -0.19
C GLY A 41 -13.98 -18.23 -0.97
N GLY A 42 -13.99 -19.50 -0.56
CA GLY A 42 -13.09 -20.54 -1.07
C GLY A 42 -11.80 -20.67 -0.25
N ARG A 43 -10.91 -21.57 -0.68
CA ARG A 43 -9.61 -21.83 -0.04
C ARG A 43 -8.50 -21.78 -1.08
N LEU A 44 -7.55 -20.86 -0.87
CA LEU A 44 -6.31 -20.80 -1.63
C LEU A 44 -5.22 -21.58 -0.87
N THR A 45 -4.64 -22.59 -1.51
CA THR A 45 -3.50 -23.34 -0.97
C THR A 45 -2.26 -22.97 -1.76
N LEU A 46 -1.30 -22.31 -1.10
CA LEU A 46 -0.02 -21.90 -1.70
C LEU A 46 1.12 -22.72 -1.11
N SER A 47 2.11 -23.03 -1.94
CA SER A 47 3.36 -23.66 -1.53
C SER A 47 4.53 -22.71 -1.80
N LEU A 48 5.44 -22.61 -0.84
CA LEU A 48 6.68 -21.84 -0.94
C LEU A 48 7.86 -22.77 -0.66
N THR A 49 8.91 -22.68 -1.46
CA THR A 49 10.16 -23.39 -1.20
C THR A 49 10.92 -22.72 -0.06
N GLY A 50 11.35 -23.50 0.95
CA GLY A 50 12.10 -23.02 2.10
C GLY A 50 11.45 -23.41 3.43
N THR A 51 11.83 -22.71 4.50
CA THR A 51 11.25 -22.85 5.85
C THR A 51 11.13 -21.48 6.54
N PHE A 52 10.42 -21.44 7.66
CA PHE A 52 10.33 -20.28 8.55
C PHE A 52 10.62 -20.72 9.99
N ASP A 53 11.15 -19.82 10.80
CA ASP A 53 11.42 -20.02 12.22
C ASP A 53 10.89 -18.87 13.10
N SER A 54 10.30 -17.84 12.48
CA SER A 54 9.71 -16.67 13.12
C SER A 54 8.43 -16.25 12.40
N LEU A 55 7.54 -15.59 13.13
CA LEU A 55 6.34 -14.93 12.56
C LEU A 55 6.45 -13.40 12.61
N ASN A 56 7.58 -12.86 13.08
CA ASN A 56 7.83 -11.43 13.11
C ASN A 56 8.67 -11.02 11.88
N PRO A 57 8.10 -10.30 10.89
CA PRO A 57 8.82 -9.92 9.68
C PRO A 57 9.61 -8.60 9.83
N PHE A 58 9.76 -8.05 11.04
CA PHE A 58 10.37 -6.74 11.30
C PHE A 58 11.72 -6.83 12.03
N ILE A 59 12.25 -8.03 12.24
CA ILE A 59 13.54 -8.29 12.90
C ILE A 59 14.61 -8.68 11.87
N THR A 60 15.87 -8.47 12.23
CA THR A 60 17.02 -8.77 11.35
C THR A 60 17.45 -10.24 11.38
N ARG A 61 17.06 -11.00 12.41
CA ARG A 61 17.38 -12.42 12.58
C ARG A 61 16.10 -13.26 12.63
N GLY A 62 16.09 -14.35 11.89
CA GLY A 62 14.92 -15.23 11.71
C GLY A 62 14.30 -15.02 10.33
N SER A 63 13.56 -16.02 9.88
CA SER A 63 12.86 -16.06 8.59
C SER A 63 11.36 -16.09 8.84
N ALA A 64 10.67 -15.06 8.34
CA ALA A 64 9.21 -14.96 8.40
C ALA A 64 8.58 -15.21 7.02
N PRO A 65 7.40 -15.85 6.94
CA PRO A 65 6.70 -16.03 5.68
C PRO A 65 6.37 -14.68 5.00
N PRO A 66 6.58 -14.54 3.67
CA PRO A 66 6.45 -13.25 2.98
C PRO A 66 5.03 -12.68 3.02
N PHE A 67 4.00 -13.53 3.05
CA PHE A 67 2.60 -13.11 3.05
C PHE A 67 2.15 -12.41 4.33
N LEU A 68 2.89 -12.54 5.45
CA LEU A 68 2.50 -11.88 6.70
C LEU A 68 2.50 -10.35 6.57
N ARG A 69 3.50 -9.78 5.87
CA ARG A 69 3.56 -8.33 5.66
C ARG A 69 2.42 -7.79 4.79
N ALA A 70 1.92 -8.58 3.85
CA ALA A 70 0.90 -8.14 2.90
C ALA A 70 -0.53 -8.41 3.37
N ASN A 71 -0.73 -9.33 4.32
CA ASN A 71 -2.07 -9.82 4.69
C ASN A 71 -2.42 -9.68 6.17
N VAL A 72 -1.46 -9.41 7.05
CA VAL A 72 -1.69 -9.33 8.51
C VAL A 72 -1.35 -7.95 9.08
N PHE A 73 -0.33 -7.29 8.54
CA PHE A 73 0.11 -5.97 8.99
C PHE A 73 -0.22 -4.91 7.94
N GLU A 74 -0.63 -3.73 8.38
CA GLU A 74 -1.02 -2.62 7.50
C GLU A 74 -0.15 -1.38 7.74
N SER A 75 0.14 -0.67 6.65
CA SER A 75 0.73 0.67 6.66
C SER A 75 -0.36 1.75 6.65
N LEU A 76 0.03 3.01 6.87
CA LEU A 76 -0.91 4.14 6.83
C LEU A 76 -1.54 4.38 5.45
N MET A 77 -0.83 4.02 4.37
CA MET A 77 -1.28 4.13 2.99
C MET A 77 -0.97 2.83 2.25
N VAL A 78 -1.69 2.57 1.15
CA VAL A 78 -1.46 1.41 0.27
C VAL A 78 -0.82 1.89 -1.03
N ARG A 79 0.17 1.13 -1.53
CA ARG A 79 0.81 1.42 -2.82
C ARG A 79 -0.05 0.91 -3.98
N SER A 80 -0.30 1.78 -4.96
CA SER A 80 -0.80 1.38 -6.29
C SER A 80 0.33 0.69 -7.06
N TYR A 81 0.10 -0.53 -7.54
CA TYR A 81 1.07 -1.26 -8.38
C TYR A 81 1.03 -0.87 -9.85
N ASP A 82 0.09 -0.01 -10.25
CA ASP A 82 -0.03 0.53 -11.60
C ASP A 82 0.73 1.87 -11.74
N GLU A 83 1.45 2.28 -10.70
CA GLU A 83 2.19 3.54 -10.63
C GLU A 83 3.69 3.30 -10.26
N PRO A 84 4.63 4.08 -10.85
CA PRO A 84 6.07 3.95 -10.61
C PRO A 84 6.54 4.17 -9.16
#